data_AF-A0A9E5LDP8-F1
#
_entry.id   AF-A0A9E5LDP8-F1
#
_cell.length_a   1.000
_cell.length_b   1.000
_cell.length_c   1.000
_cell.angle_alpha   90.00
_cell.angle_beta   90.00
_cell.angle_gamma   90.00
#
_symmetry.space_group_name_H-M   'P 1'
#
loop_
_entity.id
_entity.type
_entity.pdbx_description
1 polymer ?
#
loop_
_entity_poly.entity_id
_entity_poly.type
_entity_poly.pdbx_seq_one_letter_code
_entity_poly.pdbx_strand_id
1 'polypeptide(L)'
;MNQQNLYSEYKVSDSDNLQQNRIDFLSNEFPVAISFNGISHVVMMATPMDLEDFVIGFSFTEGIISSIDDVFDIEISKNDHGIDVEVEIAQEPFQKLKHLKRNLSGKTGC
;
A
#
# COMPACT_ATOMS: atom_id res chain seq x y z
N MET A 1 13.87 8.33 1.53
CA MET A 1 13.56 7.17 2.40
C MET A 1 14.77 6.23 2.38
N ASN A 2 15.40 5.94 3.53
CA ASN A 2 16.65 5.16 3.58
C ASN A 2 16.39 3.67 3.27
N GLN A 3 17.27 3.05 2.48
CA GLN A 3 17.22 1.65 2.02
C GLN A 3 17.27 0.57 3.13
N GLN A 4 17.36 0.94 4.40
CA GLN A 4 17.58 0.01 5.52
C GLN A 4 16.32 -0.74 6.02
N ASN A 5 15.15 -0.60 5.39
CA ASN A 5 13.88 -1.17 5.89
C ASN A 5 13.21 -2.23 4.99
N LEU A 6 13.86 -2.70 3.93
CA LEU A 6 13.27 -3.67 2.99
C LEU A 6 13.32 -5.12 3.47
N TYR A 7 14.39 -5.47 4.19
CA TYR A 7 14.64 -6.82 4.65
C TYR A 7 14.96 -6.83 6.14
N SER A 8 14.49 -7.86 6.83
CA SER A 8 14.84 -8.14 8.22
C SER A 8 15.74 -9.37 8.30
N GLU A 9 16.79 -9.28 9.10
CA GLU A 9 17.69 -10.41 9.38
C GLU A 9 17.07 -11.36 10.41
N TYR A 10 16.95 -12.63 10.06
CA TYR A 10 16.45 -13.69 10.93
C TYR A 10 17.49 -14.79 11.10
N LYS A 11 17.69 -15.24 12.34
CA LYS A 11 18.46 -16.45 12.62
C LYS A 11 17.56 -17.66 12.44
N VAL A 12 17.92 -18.52 11.49
CA VAL A 12 17.18 -19.74 11.18
C VAL A 12 17.99 -20.94 11.65
N SER A 13 17.34 -21.81 12.41
CA SER A 13 17.87 -23.13 12.79
C SER A 13 17.28 -24.20 11.88
N ASP A 14 18.13 -25.02 11.26
CA ASP A 14 17.68 -26.13 10.42
C ASP A 14 17.07 -27.25 11.28
N SER A 15 15.90 -27.75 10.89
CA SER A 15 15.19 -28.82 11.62
C SER A 15 15.95 -30.14 11.63
N ASP A 16 16.79 -30.38 10.62
CA ASP A 16 17.60 -31.61 10.49
C ASP A 16 19.02 -31.49 11.09
N ASN A 17 19.46 -30.28 11.43
CA ASN A 17 20.81 -30.04 11.95
C ASN A 17 20.84 -28.88 12.96
N LEU A 18 20.53 -29.20 14.21
CA LEU A 18 20.41 -28.27 15.35
C LEU A 18 21.66 -27.42 15.66
N GLN A 19 22.76 -27.59 14.92
CA GLN A 19 24.04 -26.93 15.16
C GLN A 19 24.42 -25.86 14.12
N GLN A 20 23.68 -25.72 13.01
CA GLN A 20 23.94 -24.66 12.03
C GLN A 20 22.94 -23.51 12.19
N ASN A 21 23.43 -22.42 12.78
CA ASN A 21 22.72 -21.14 12.83
C ASN A 21 23.08 -20.37 11.55
N ARG A 22 22.12 -20.18 10.64
CA ARG A 22 22.32 -19.33 9.45
C ARG A 22 21.52 -18.04 9.56
N ILE A 23 22.02 -16.98 8.93
CA ILE A 23 21.27 -15.73 8.76
C ILE A 23 20.48 -15.84 7.46
N ASP A 24 19.20 -15.50 7.53
CA ASP A 24 18.31 -15.36 6.38
C ASP A 24 17.75 -13.93 6.34
N PHE A 25 17.35 -13.49 5.15
CA PHE A 25 16.78 -12.16 4.93
C PHE A 25 15.34 -12.31 4.47
N LEU A 26 14.40 -11.83 5.27
CA LEU A 26 12.97 -11.86 4.96
C LEU A 26 12.50 -10.48 4.50
N SER A 27 11.71 -10.44 3.43
CA SER A 27 11.06 -9.20 2.98
C SER A 27 10.10 -8.69 4.04
N ASN A 28 10.12 -7.37 4.26
CA ASN A 28 9.17 -6.71 5.14
C ASN A 28 7.93 -6.26 4.36
N GLU A 29 6.75 -6.56 4.90
CA GLU A 29 5.48 -6.01 4.44
C GLU A 29 4.89 -5.10 5.51
N PHE A 30 4.38 -3.95 5.06
CA PHE A 30 3.72 -2.97 5.91
C PHE A 30 2.29 -2.79 5.44
N PRO A 31 1.34 -2.52 6.35
CA PRO A 31 0.04 -2.00 5.96
C PRO A 31 0.20 -0.60 5.35
N VAL A 32 -0.31 -0.43 4.15
CA VAL A 32 -0.33 0.80 3.37
C VAL A 32 -1.78 1.23 3.21
N ALA A 33 -2.18 2.27 3.94
CA ALA A 33 -3.50 2.87 3.85
C ALA A 33 -3.54 3.91 2.74
N ILE A 34 -4.43 3.76 1.76
CA ILE A 34 -4.57 4.69 0.64
C ILE A 34 -5.86 5.48 0.81
N SER A 35 -5.76 6.81 0.72
CA SER A 35 -6.89 7.72 0.68
C SER A 35 -6.88 8.55 -0.60
N PHE A 36 -8.06 8.87 -1.12
CA PHE A 36 -8.22 9.77 -2.27
C PHE A 36 -9.00 10.99 -1.83
N ASN A 37 -8.41 12.18 -1.97
CA ASN A 37 -8.96 13.48 -1.55
C ASN A 37 -9.59 13.41 -0.14
N GLY A 38 -8.81 12.89 0.83
CA GLY A 38 -9.21 12.72 2.23
C GLY A 38 -10.17 11.55 2.53
N ILE A 39 -10.55 10.73 1.55
CA ILE A 39 -11.42 9.56 1.77
C ILE A 39 -10.60 8.27 1.76
N SER A 40 -10.49 7.62 2.92
CA SER A 40 -9.89 6.29 3.06
C SER A 40 -10.54 5.29 2.11
N HIS A 41 -9.74 4.59 1.31
CA HIS A 41 -10.21 3.67 0.28
C HIS A 41 -9.91 2.21 0.63
N VAL A 42 -8.64 1.90 0.91
CA VAL A 42 -8.18 0.54 1.19
C VAL A 42 -6.96 0.57 2.12
N VAL A 43 -6.69 -0.57 2.77
CA VAL A 43 -5.39 -0.87 3.37
C VAL A 43 -4.86 -2.14 2.71
N MET A 44 -3.64 -2.09 2.19
CA MET A 44 -2.98 -3.24 1.56
C MET A 44 -1.67 -3.58 2.27
N MET A 45 -1.31 -4.86 2.35
CA MET A 45 0.04 -5.25 2.75
C MET A 45 0.96 -5.08 1.54
N ALA A 46 2.01 -4.27 1.68
CA ALA A 46 2.97 -4.05 0.60
C ALA A 46 4.39 -3.86 1.14
N THR A 47 5.37 -4.18 0.30
CA THR A 47 6.76 -3.79 0.53
C THR A 47 6.84 -2.26 0.53
N PRO A 48 7.55 -1.61 1.48
CA PRO A 48 7.53 -0.15 1.65
C PRO A 48 8.50 0.54 0.68
N MET A 49 8.36 0.24 -0.62
CA MET A 49 9.21 0.68 -1.70
C MET A 49 8.34 1.01 -2.92
N ASP A 50 8.75 2.03 -3.67
CA ASP A 50 8.11 2.48 -4.91
C ASP A 50 6.59 2.68 -4.74
N LEU A 51 6.19 3.23 -3.59
CA LEU A 51 4.77 3.35 -3.21
C LEU A 51 4.00 4.33 -4.10
N GLU A 52 4.66 5.35 -4.65
CA GLU A 52 4.04 6.26 -5.64
C GLU A 52 3.62 5.47 -6.89
N ASP A 53 4.56 4.72 -7.48
CA ASP A 53 4.30 3.86 -8.65
C ASP A 53 3.25 2.79 -8.35
N PHE A 54 3.32 2.18 -7.16
CA PHE A 54 2.33 1.22 -6.69
C PHE A 54 0.93 1.82 -6.64
N VAL A 55 0.76 3.00 -6.04
CA VAL A 55 -0.55 3.64 -5.90
C VAL A 55 -1.08 4.16 -7.23
N ILE A 56 -0.23 4.65 -8.13
CA ILE A 56 -0.61 4.99 -9.49
C ILE A 56 -1.14 3.74 -10.22
N GLY A 57 -0.37 2.64 -10.20
CA GLY A 57 -0.74 1.39 -10.85
C GLY A 57 -2.03 0.78 -10.27
N PHE A 58 -2.18 0.82 -8.95
CA PHE A 58 -3.41 0.45 -8.25
C PHE A 58 -4.59 1.30 -8.73
N SER A 59 -4.42 2.62 -8.81
CA SER A 59 -5.48 3.54 -9.23
C SER A 59 -5.96 3.28 -10.65
N PHE A 60 -5.06 2.92 -11.57
CA PHE A 60 -5.46 2.48 -12.92
C PHE A 60 -6.18 1.13 -12.90
N THR A 61 -5.64 0.16 -12.17
CA THR A 61 -6.17 -1.21 -12.14
C THR A 61 -7.59 -1.28 -11.56
N GLU A 62 -7.85 -0.49 -10.53
CA GLU A 62 -9.18 -0.37 -9.91
C GLU A 62 -10.12 0.58 -10.68
N GLY A 63 -9.67 1.18 -11.79
CA GLY A 63 -10.45 2.11 -12.59
C GLY A 63 -10.79 3.42 -11.86
N ILE A 64 -9.96 3.80 -10.89
CA ILE A 64 -10.10 5.05 -10.14
C ILE A 64 -9.73 6.23 -11.04
N ILE A 65 -8.59 6.15 -11.72
CA ILE A 65 -8.12 7.13 -12.71
C ILE A 65 -8.12 6.53 -14.11
N SER A 66 -8.18 7.41 -15.12
CA SER A 66 -8.10 7.01 -16.54
C SER A 66 -6.87 7.58 -17.24
N SER A 67 -6.24 8.61 -16.67
CA SER A 67 -4.93 9.13 -17.06
C SER A 67 -4.07 9.39 -15.83
N ILE A 68 -2.75 9.46 -16.03
CA ILE A 68 -1.83 9.92 -14.99
C ILE A 68 -2.08 11.38 -14.63
N ASP A 69 -2.58 12.19 -15.58
CA ASP A 69 -2.93 13.59 -15.38
C ASP A 69 -4.12 13.78 -14.42
N ASP A 70 -4.84 12.70 -14.09
CA ASP A 70 -5.87 12.72 -13.08
C ASP A 70 -5.28 12.78 -11.66
N VAL A 71 -3.97 12.56 -11.47
CA VAL A 71 -3.27 12.60 -10.18
C VAL A 71 -2.53 13.93 -10.05
N PHE A 72 -2.86 14.69 -9.01
CA PHE A 72 -2.27 16.00 -8.74
C PHE A 72 -1.15 15.93 -7.70
N ASP A 73 -1.31 15.09 -6.69
CA ASP A 73 -0.31 14.92 -5.64
C ASP A 73 -0.38 13.54 -5.00
N ILE A 74 0.74 13.09 -4.44
CA ILE A 74 0.86 11.86 -3.65
C ILE A 74 1.73 12.17 -2.43
N GLU A 75 1.13 12.20 -1.25
CA GLU A 75 1.85 12.36 0.00
C GLU A 75 1.97 11.01 0.71
N ILE A 76 3.20 10.63 1.08
CA ILE A 76 3.49 9.38 1.79
C ILE A 76 4.03 9.71 3.17
N SER A 77 3.37 9.17 4.20
CA SER A 77 3.82 9.31 5.59
C SER A 77 3.86 7.96 6.29
N LYS A 78 4.85 7.77 7.18
CA LYS A 78 4.99 6.55 7.99
C LYS A 78 4.60 6.87 9.43
N ASN A 79 3.81 6.00 10.03
CA ASN A 79 3.39 6.07 11.43
C ASN A 79 3.65 4.75 12.15
N ASP A 80 3.27 4.65 13.43
CA ASP A 80 3.50 3.45 14.25
C ASP A 80 2.71 2.22 13.78
N HIS A 81 1.64 2.43 13.02
CA HIS A 81 0.72 1.40 12.56
C HIS A 81 0.94 1.00 11.09
N GLY A 82 1.75 1.74 10.32
CA GLY A 82 1.88 1.51 8.89
C GLY A 82 2.36 2.72 8.10
N ILE A 83 1.95 2.77 6.84
CA ILE A 83 2.21 3.85 5.91
C ILE A 83 0.87 4.40 5.42
N ASP A 84 0.67 5.71 5.51
CA ASP A 84 -0.46 6.40 4.89
C ASP A 84 0.00 7.00 3.57
N VAL A 85 -0.80 6.80 2.52
CA VAL A 85 -0.64 7.40 1.20
C VAL A 85 -1.90 8.20 0.90
N GLU A 86 -1.76 9.52 0.86
CA GLU A 86 -2.83 10.43 0.47
C GLU A 86 -2.63 10.86 -0.98
N VAL A 87 -3.64 10.59 -1.80
CA VAL A 87 -3.61 10.91 -3.23
C VAL A 87 -4.62 12.01 -3.50
N GLU A 88 -4.14 13.10 -4.07
CA GLU A 88 -5.01 14.11 -4.65
C GLU A 88 -5.28 13.77 -6.11
N ILE A 89 -6.55 13.58 -6.46
CA ILE A 89 -7.01 13.31 -7.82
C ILE A 89 -8.02 14.34 -8.31
N ALA A 90 -8.17 14.41 -9.63
CA ALA A 90 -9.15 15.22 -10.32
C ALA A 90 -10.59 14.96 -9.83
N GLN A 91 -11.45 15.98 -9.97
CA GLN A 91 -12.80 15.93 -9.42
C GLN A 91 -13.66 14.85 -10.08
N GLU A 92 -13.54 14.63 -11.39
CA GLU A 92 -14.33 13.64 -12.13
C GLU A 92 -14.15 12.19 -11.60
N PRO A 93 -12.92 11.63 -11.52
CA PRO A 93 -12.70 10.30 -10.95
C PRO A 93 -13.12 10.23 -9.48
N PHE A 94 -12.90 11.31 -8.71
CA PHE A 94 -13.33 11.36 -7.31
C PHE A 94 -14.87 11.27 -7.14
N GLN A 95 -15.65 11.90 -8.01
CA GLN A 95 -17.12 11.77 -7.98
C GLN A 95 -17.54 10.33 -8.28
N LYS A 96 -16.94 9.69 -9.30
CA LYS A 96 -17.21 8.28 -9.65
C LYS A 96 -16.96 7.35 -8.45
N LEU A 97 -15.83 7.54 -7.76
CA LEU A 97 -15.49 6.82 -6.53
C LEU A 97 -16.57 6.95 -5.43
N LYS A 98 -17.07 8.16 -5.19
CA LYS A 98 -18.15 8.40 -4.21
C LYS A 98 -19.44 7.69 -4.59
N HIS A 99 -19.79 7.68 -5.87
CA HIS A 99 -20.96 6.97 -6.37
C HIS A 99 -20.84 5.45 -6.17
N LEU A 100 -19.65 4.87 -6.39
CA LEU A 100 -19.39 3.44 -6.15
C LEU A 100 -19.54 3.07 -4.67
N LYS A 101 -18.98 3.88 -3.75
CA LYS A 101 -19.12 3.64 -2.30
C LYS A 101 -20.58 3.68 -1.82
N ARG A 102 -21.41 4.57 -2.38
CA ARG A 102 -22.85 4.62 -2.06
C ARG A 102 -23.59 3.35 -2.49
N ASN A 103 -23.06 2.61 -3.46
CA ASN A 103 -23.59 1.32 -3.91
C ASN A 103 -22.96 0.11 -3.20
N LEU A 104 -21.93 0.32 -2.36
CA LEU A 104 -21.12 -0.71 -1.69
C LEU A 104 -21.50 -0.95 -0.22
N SER A 105 -22.67 -0.50 0.22
CA SER A 105 -23.26 -0.91 1.50
C SER A 105 -23.62 -2.41 1.47
N GLY A 106 -22.62 -3.31 1.50
CA GLY A 106 -22.87 -4.75 1.60
C GLY A 106 -21.80 -5.74 1.14
N LYS A 107 -20.54 -5.35 0.82
CA LYS A 107 -19.54 -6.32 0.29
C LYS A 107 -18.16 -6.33 0.97
N THR A 108 -18.02 -5.85 2.20
CA THR A 108 -16.78 -6.08 2.98
C THR A 108 -17.11 -6.92 4.20
N GLY A 109 -16.88 -8.24 4.07
CA GLY A 109 -16.82 -9.18 5.17
C GLY A 109 -15.76 -10.23 4.82
N CYS A 110 -14.92 -10.58 5.81
CA CYS A 110 -13.88 -11.60 5.72
C CYS A 110 -14.43 -12.97 5.31
#